data_AF-A0A4Q8BFM4-F1
#
_entry.id   AF-A0A4Q8BFM4-F1
#
_cell.length_a   1.000
_cell.length_b   1.000
_cell.length_c   1.000
_cell.angle_alpha   90.00
_cell.angle_beta   90.00
_cell.angle_gamma   90.00
#
_symmetry.space_group_name_H-M   'P 1'
#
loop_
_entity.id
_entity.type
_entity.pdbx_description
1 polymer ?
#
loop_
_entity_poly.entity_id
_entity_poly.type
_entity_poly.pdbx_seq_one_letter_code
_entity_poly.pdbx_strand_id
1 'polypeptide(L)'
;MLDRWLSTGRARTLARYACLLEAVHRPELRPILDHGTVLRVQARDLLARAGAPDPRRQGDQFVAFVDGLLFDRLVGAGALSAPPAGSAESRADLRSAVRTLLRAFTGG
;
A
#
# COMPACT_ATOMS: atom_id res chain seq x y z
N MET A 1 -9.13 -6.15 0.81
CA MET A 1 -9.02 -4.73 1.24
C MET A 1 -8.38 -3.87 0.15
N LEU A 2 -7.15 -4.18 -0.28
CA LEU A 2 -6.42 -3.45 -1.34
C LEU A 2 -7.24 -3.24 -2.63
N ASP A 3 -7.89 -4.29 -3.12
CA ASP A 3 -8.74 -4.21 -4.33
C ASP A 3 -9.87 -3.16 -4.22
N ARG A 4 -10.39 -2.91 -3.01
CA ARG A 4 -11.39 -1.85 -2.80
C ARG A 4 -10.81 -0.46 -3.00
N TRP A 5 -9.53 -0.24 -2.70
CA TRP A 5 -8.86 1.04 -2.94
C TRP A 5 -8.61 1.32 -4.42
N LEU A 6 -8.60 0.27 -5.26
CA LEU A 6 -8.49 0.36 -6.71
C LEU A 6 -9.85 0.48 -7.42
N SER A 7 -10.93 0.04 -6.77
CA SER A 7 -12.29 -0.01 -7.33
C SER A 7 -13.21 1.04 -6.67
N THR A 8 -14.08 0.63 -5.74
CA THR A 8 -15.10 1.51 -5.14
C THR A 8 -14.51 2.66 -4.33
N GLY A 9 -13.28 2.51 -3.82
CA GLY A 9 -12.53 3.55 -3.11
C GLY A 9 -11.56 4.35 -3.99
N ARG A 10 -11.55 4.14 -5.32
CA ARG A 10 -10.57 4.71 -6.26
C ARG A 10 -10.45 6.23 -6.15
N ALA A 11 -11.58 6.94 -6.18
CA ALA A 11 -11.58 8.41 -6.14
C ALA A 11 -10.90 8.95 -4.88
N ARG A 12 -11.19 8.36 -3.72
CA ARG A 12 -10.56 8.72 -2.45
C ARG A 12 -9.05 8.43 -2.45
N THR A 13 -8.63 7.29 -3.00
CA THR A 13 -7.21 6.94 -3.08
C THR A 13 -6.45 7.90 -3.97
N LEU A 14 -7.01 8.26 -5.13
CA LEU A 14 -6.43 9.25 -6.05
C LEU A 14 -6.34 10.64 -5.40
N ALA A 15 -7.39 11.09 -4.71
CA ALA A 15 -7.38 12.35 -3.97
C ALA A 15 -6.29 12.37 -2.89
N ARG A 16 -6.08 11.25 -2.18
CA ARG A 16 -4.97 11.12 -1.22
C ARG A 16 -3.63 11.26 -1.92
N TYR A 17 -3.39 10.58 -3.05
CA TYR A 17 -2.11 10.68 -3.75
C TYR A 17 -1.85 12.09 -4.29
N ALA A 18 -2.86 12.74 -4.86
CA ALA A 18 -2.74 14.14 -5.27
C ALA A 18 -2.39 15.05 -4.08
N CYS A 19 -3.09 14.91 -2.95
CA CYS A 19 -2.81 15.69 -1.74
C CYS A 19 -1.41 15.43 -1.16
N LEU A 20 -0.94 14.17 -1.18
CA LEU A 20 0.41 13.81 -0.74
C LEU A 20 1.50 14.45 -1.62
N LEU A 21 1.28 14.52 -2.94
CA LEU A 21 2.19 15.22 -3.85
C LEU A 21 2.19 16.73 -3.58
N GLU A 22 1.01 17.34 -3.42
CA GLU A 22 0.90 18.77 -3.11
C GLU A 22 1.53 19.12 -1.75
N ALA A 23 1.48 18.22 -0.76
CA ALA A 23 2.11 18.43 0.55
C ALA A 23 3.65 18.54 0.49
N VAL A 24 4.29 18.14 -0.61
CA VAL A 24 5.71 18.41 -0.87
C VAL A 24 5.96 19.90 -1.10
N HIS A 25 5.00 20.59 -1.71
CA HIS A 25 5.09 22.01 -2.07
C HIS A 25 4.39 22.93 -1.07
N ARG A 26 3.41 22.41 -0.31
CA ARG A 26 2.56 23.16 0.63
C ARG A 26 2.68 22.59 2.05
N PRO A 27 3.52 23.17 2.92
CA PRO A 27 3.74 22.67 4.28
C PRO A 27 2.47 22.53 5.12
N GLU A 28 1.48 23.40 4.89
CA GLU A 28 0.17 23.38 5.53
C GLU A 28 -0.64 22.09 5.26
N LEU A 29 -0.32 21.35 4.19
CA LEU A 29 -0.95 20.07 3.87
C LEU A 29 -0.25 18.87 4.53
N ARG A 30 0.93 19.04 5.13
CA ARG A 30 1.68 17.95 5.77
C ARG A 30 0.93 17.15 6.84
N PRO A 31 -0.06 17.69 7.59
CA PRO A 31 -0.86 16.88 8.52
C PRO A 31 -1.56 15.68 7.85
N ILE A 32 -1.77 15.70 6.52
CA ILE A 32 -2.32 14.54 5.80
C ILE A 32 -1.45 13.27 5.95
N LEU A 33 -0.14 13.43 6.20
CA LEU A 33 0.81 12.33 6.36
C LEU A 33 0.51 11.49 7.61
N ASP A 34 -0.17 12.07 8.62
CA ASP A 34 -0.52 11.38 9.86
C ASP A 34 -1.46 10.20 9.60
N HIS A 35 -2.27 10.24 8.55
CA HIS A 35 -3.10 9.10 8.14
C HIS A 35 -2.27 7.87 7.75
N GLY A 36 -1.01 8.04 7.33
CA GLY A 36 -0.10 6.95 7.02
C GLY A 36 0.44 6.23 8.26
N THR A 37 0.34 6.83 9.46
CA THR A 37 0.93 6.28 10.69
C THR A 37 0.19 5.03 11.18
N VAL A 38 -1.14 5.01 11.07
CA VAL A 38 -1.97 3.88 11.53
C VAL A 38 -1.62 2.59 10.77
N LEU A 39 -1.47 2.67 9.45
CA LEU A 39 -1.09 1.51 8.64
C LEU A 39 0.31 1.00 9.01
N ARG A 40 1.23 1.88 9.38
CA ARG A 40 2.58 1.51 9.84
C ARG A 40 2.53 0.77 11.16
N VAL A 41 1.75 1.23 12.14
CA VAL A 41 1.55 0.50 13.40
C VAL A 41 0.99 -0.90 13.14
N GLN A 42 -0.07 -1.00 12.33
CA GLN A 42 -0.69 -2.28 12.00
C GLN A 42 0.26 -3.24 11.26
N ALA A 43 1.10 -2.72 10.36
CA ALA A 43 2.08 -3.51 9.63
C ALA A 43 3.21 -4.04 10.53
N ARG A 44 3.69 -3.20 11.46
CA ARG A 44 4.69 -3.62 12.47
C ARG A 44 4.14 -4.72 13.35
N ASP A 45 2.90 -4.58 13.83
CA ASP A 45 2.23 -5.60 14.63
C ASP A 45 2.00 -6.90 13.86
N LEU A 46 1.61 -6.80 12.59
CA LEU A 46 1.44 -7.95 11.70
C LEU A 46 2.75 -8.72 11.54
N LEU A 47 3.85 -8.02 11.23
CA LEU A 47 5.14 -8.64 10.99
C LEU A 47 5.78 -9.17 12.28
N ALA A 48 5.53 -8.53 13.43
CA ALA A 48 5.95 -9.05 14.72
C ALA A 48 5.31 -10.41 15.01
N ARG A 49 3.98 -10.53 14.79
CA ARG A 49 3.27 -11.82 14.91
C ARG A 49 3.72 -12.85 13.88
N ALA A 50 4.22 -12.41 12.74
CA ALA A 50 4.71 -13.28 11.67
C ALA A 50 6.17 -13.71 11.84
N GLY A 51 6.86 -13.29 12.92
CA GLY A 51 8.24 -13.70 13.21
C GLY A 51 9.31 -12.94 12.42
N ALA A 52 8.99 -11.74 11.93
CA ALA A 52 9.97 -10.94 11.20
C ALA A 52 11.12 -10.47 12.12
N PRO A 53 12.39 -10.48 11.65
CA PRO A 53 13.56 -10.18 12.48
C PRO A 53 13.67 -8.72 12.93
N ASP A 54 13.09 -7.78 12.19
CA ASP A 54 13.00 -6.36 12.56
C ASP A 54 11.60 -5.82 12.19
N PRO A 55 10.56 -6.14 12.98
CA PRO A 55 9.18 -5.78 12.66
C PRO A 55 8.96 -4.27 12.52
N ARG A 56 9.76 -3.45 13.23
CA ARG A 56 9.68 -2.00 13.16
C ARG A 56 10.05 -1.48 11.78
N ARG A 57 11.27 -1.80 11.33
CA ARG A 57 11.77 -1.38 10.02
C ARG A 57 11.01 -2.07 8.89
N GLN A 58 10.78 -3.36 9.02
CA GLN A 58 10.13 -4.16 7.98
C GLN A 58 8.65 -3.79 7.84
N GLY A 59 7.97 -3.39 8.92
CA GLY A 59 6.59 -2.90 8.85
C GLY A 59 6.49 -1.58 8.07
N ASP A 60 7.44 -0.67 8.28
CA ASP A 60 7.52 0.57 7.54
C ASP A 60 7.81 0.37 6.05
N GLN A 61 8.66 -0.61 5.73
CA GLN A 61 8.96 -1.01 4.36
C GLN A 61 7.77 -1.71 3.70
N PHE A 62 7.08 -2.59 4.42
CA PHE A 62 5.90 -3.29 3.93
C PHE A 62 4.82 -2.32 3.48
N VAL A 63 4.52 -1.29 4.29
CA VAL A 63 3.58 -0.24 3.90
C VAL A 63 4.05 0.50 2.65
N ALA A 64 5.35 0.84 2.56
CA ALA A 64 5.89 1.50 1.38
C ALA A 64 5.77 0.65 0.10
N PHE A 65 6.03 -0.65 0.17
CA PHE A 65 5.85 -1.57 -0.97
C PHE A 65 4.38 -1.68 -1.39
N VAL A 66 3.46 -1.80 -0.42
CA VAL A 66 2.01 -1.85 -0.70
C VAL A 66 1.53 -0.55 -1.33
N ASP A 67 1.96 0.61 -0.81
CA ASP A 67 1.61 1.91 -1.40
C ASP A 67 2.17 2.06 -2.82
N GLY A 68 3.39 1.57 -3.08
CA GLY A 68 3.98 1.55 -4.43
C GLY A 68 3.20 0.69 -5.43
N LEU A 69 2.77 -0.51 -5.01
CA LEU A 69 1.93 -1.40 -5.82
C LEU A 69 0.58 -0.75 -6.18
N LEU A 70 -0.05 -0.09 -5.20
CA LEU A 70 -1.33 0.60 -5.41
C LEU A 70 -1.16 1.82 -6.32
N PHE A 71 -0.09 2.59 -6.13
CA PHE A 71 0.24 3.73 -6.98
C PHE A 71 0.44 3.28 -8.43
N ASP A 72 1.27 2.26 -8.66
CA ASP A 72 1.55 1.72 -9.99
C ASP A 72 0.27 1.27 -10.71
N ARG A 73 -0.64 0.57 -10.02
CA ARG A 73 -1.93 0.14 -10.59
C ARG A 73 -2.95 1.25 -10.79
N LEU A 74 -2.81 2.39 -10.10
CA LEU A 74 -3.77 3.50 -10.19
C LEU A 74 -3.37 4.54 -11.23
N VAL A 75 -2.09 4.90 -11.25
CA VAL A 75 -1.55 6.04 -12.00
C VAL A 75 -0.20 5.75 -12.67
N GLY A 76 0.38 4.57 -12.48
CA GLY A 76 1.65 4.15 -13.08
C GLY A 76 1.48 3.27 -14.32
N ALA A 77 2.60 2.72 -14.81
CA ALA A 77 2.61 1.86 -16.00
C ALA A 77 1.85 0.55 -15.79
N GLY A 78 1.81 0.02 -14.56
CA GLY A 78 1.04 -1.17 -14.23
C GLY A 78 -0.46 -1.01 -14.49
N ALA A 79 -1.00 0.21 -14.53
CA ALA A 79 -2.40 0.44 -14.90
C ALA A 79 -2.74 -0.02 -16.33
N LEU A 80 -1.75 -0.15 -17.22
CA LEU A 80 -1.94 -0.54 -18.63
C LEU A 80 -2.18 -2.05 -18.79
N SER A 81 -1.65 -2.88 -17.89
CA SER A 81 -1.68 -4.35 -17.99
C SER A 81 -2.30 -5.03 -16.78
N ALA A 82 -2.62 -4.28 -15.73
CA ALA A 82 -3.29 -4.75 -14.53
C ALA A 82 -4.66 -5.38 -14.84
N PRO A 83 -4.99 -6.54 -14.24
CA PRO A 83 -6.36 -7.04 -14.20
C PRO A 83 -7.35 -5.98 -13.69
N PRO A 84 -8.58 -5.90 -14.25
CA PRO A 84 -9.57 -4.90 -13.87
C PRO A 84 -9.85 -4.91 -12.37
N ALA A 85 -9.82 -3.75 -11.72
CA ALA A 85 -10.11 -3.64 -10.30
C ALA A 85 -11.53 -4.15 -9.98
N GLY A 86 -11.70 -4.85 -8.85
CA GLY A 86 -12.97 -5.50 -8.50
C GLY A 86 -13.18 -6.87 -9.16
N SER A 87 -12.31 -7.31 -10.08
CA SER A 87 -12.33 -8.66 -10.62
C SER A 87 -11.74 -9.70 -9.66
N ALA A 88 -12.07 -10.97 -9.87
CA ALA A 88 -11.46 -12.08 -9.12
C ALA A 88 -9.95 -12.17 -9.39
N GLU A 89 -9.54 -11.91 -10.64
CA GLU A 89 -8.14 -11.91 -11.07
C GLU A 89 -7.33 -10.82 -10.35
N SER A 90 -7.84 -9.60 -10.26
CA SER A 90 -7.17 -8.51 -9.51
C SER A 90 -6.99 -8.87 -8.03
N ARG A 91 -8.00 -9.48 -7.40
CA ARG A 91 -7.88 -9.94 -6.00
C ARG A 91 -6.87 -11.08 -5.84
N ALA A 92 -6.78 -11.99 -6.80
CA ALA A 92 -5.81 -13.08 -6.77
C ALA A 92 -4.38 -12.55 -6.92
N ASP A 93 -4.17 -11.66 -7.89
CA ASP A 93 -2.89 -11.01 -8.15
C ASP A 93 -2.39 -10.20 -6.95
N LEU A 94 -3.24 -9.33 -6.39
CA LEU A 94 -2.91 -8.56 -5.18
C LEU A 94 -2.59 -9.45 -3.98
N ARG A 95 -3.32 -10.57 -3.81
CA ARG A 95 -3.05 -11.53 -2.75
C ARG A 95 -1.70 -12.22 -2.94
N SER A 96 -1.37 -12.56 -4.19
CA SER A 96 -0.08 -13.13 -4.55
C SER A 96 1.05 -12.15 -4.20
N ALA A 97 0.95 -10.90 -4.64
CA ALA A 97 1.93 -9.86 -4.36
C ALA A 97 2.15 -9.64 -2.85
N VAL A 98 1.06 -9.52 -2.07
CA VAL A 98 1.16 -9.39 -0.60
C VAL A 98 1.80 -10.62 0.03
N ARG A 99 1.49 -11.83 -0.43
CA ARG A 99 2.10 -13.06 0.08
C ARG A 99 3.60 -13.10 -0.20
N THR A 100 4.01 -12.67 -1.39
CA THR A 100 5.44 -12.55 -1.75
C THR A 100 6.16 -11.58 -0.81
N LEU A 101 5.59 -10.39 -0.57
CA LEU A 101 6.17 -9.43 0.36
C LEU A 101 6.27 -9.99 1.78
N LEU A 102 5.21 -10.62 2.30
CA LEU A 102 5.22 -11.20 3.65
C LEU A 102 6.33 -12.25 3.80
N ARG A 103 6.48 -13.16 2.83
CA ARG A 103 7.56 -14.18 2.84
C ARG A 103 8.95 -13.55 2.84
N ALA A 104 9.14 -12.50 2.03
CA ALA A 104 10.42 -11.79 1.98
C ALA A 104 10.79 -11.15 3.32
N PHE A 105 9.82 -10.69 4.10
CA PHE A 105 10.06 -10.10 5.42
C PHE A 105 10.24 -11.11 6.55
N THR A 106 9.66 -12.31 6.43
CA THR A 106 9.71 -13.34 7.49
C THR A 106 10.79 -14.39 7.29
N GLY A 107 11.64 -14.26 6.26
CA GLY A 107 12.71 -15.23 5.98
C GLY A 107 12.20 -16.57 5.47
N GLY A 108 11.18 -16.54 4.60
CA GLY A 108 10.59 -17.75 4.01
C GLY A 108 11.52 -18.54 3.11
#